data_AF-A0A0F9TD49-F1
#
_entry.id   AF-A0A0F9TD49-F1
#
_cell.length_a   1.000
_cell.length_b   1.000
_cell.length_c   1.000
_cell.angle_alpha   90.00
_cell.angle_beta   90.00
_cell.angle_gamma   90.00
#
_symmetry.space_group_name_H-M   'P 1'
#
loop_
_entity.id
_entity.type
_entity.pdbx_description
1 polymer ?
#
loop_
_entity_poly.entity_id
_entity_poly.type
_entity_poly.pdbx_seq_one_letter_code
_entity_poly.pdbx_strand_id
1 'polypeptide(L)'
;MGWLFYTDRRVQSYAEEKAEITRLCTFETDTRRTTLVKASKVGSTWYAAAKVESLDGTSLEDRTYMIDDDGSFTFGAVFLTRYDDGCWGYKDMGESAGPCESRAPLSLLNLLSELKDPDSYAHAWRQRCRDWAAIPAYAEGDKIKLASPVTLSDGSTCQIVTATHYRRGRQKRSCYRIEETGSLVRLSKASLAGSTLISREIAEGSAVLAEFFAQQVP
;
A
#
# COMPACT_ATOMS: atom_id res chain seq x y z
N MET A 1 7.66 16.06 -13.38
CA MET A 1 7.22 16.59 -12.06
C MET A 1 8.38 16.52 -11.07
N GLY A 2 8.80 17.66 -10.56
CA GLY A 2 9.88 17.80 -9.56
C GLY A 2 9.34 17.71 -8.12
N TRP A 3 10.21 17.88 -7.13
CA TRP A 3 9.80 18.00 -5.73
C TRP A 3 9.50 19.46 -5.39
N LEU A 4 8.44 19.68 -4.63
CA LEU A 4 8.10 20.97 -4.06
C LEU A 4 8.22 20.90 -2.54
N PHE A 5 8.84 21.91 -1.92
CA PHE A 5 9.04 21.98 -0.46
C PHE A 5 8.44 23.26 0.11
N TYR A 6 7.81 23.13 1.28
CA TYR A 6 7.34 24.26 2.07
C TYR A 6 8.39 24.63 3.10
N THR A 7 9.01 25.78 2.89
CA THR A 7 10.07 26.32 3.76
C THR A 7 9.52 26.96 5.03
N ASP A 8 8.20 27.19 5.10
CA ASP A 8 7.51 27.77 6.26
C ASP A 8 7.30 26.76 7.41
N ARG A 9 7.66 25.49 7.21
CA ARG A 9 7.54 24.40 8.20
C ARG A 9 6.14 24.24 8.78
N ARG A 10 5.09 24.63 8.06
CA ARG A 10 3.69 24.56 8.56
C ARG A 10 3.10 23.16 8.64
N VAL A 11 3.70 22.18 7.96
CA VAL A 11 3.25 20.78 7.98
C VAL A 11 4.24 19.96 8.79
N GLN A 12 3.83 19.48 9.96
CA GLN A 12 4.70 18.76 10.91
C GLN A 12 4.08 17.46 11.43
N SER A 13 2.77 17.31 11.29
CA SER A 13 2.00 16.20 11.81
C SER A 13 1.23 15.47 10.72
N TYR A 14 0.81 14.24 11.03
CA TYR A 14 -0.06 13.47 10.14
C TYR A 14 -1.36 14.21 9.79
N ALA A 15 -1.94 14.93 10.74
CA ALA A 15 -3.19 15.67 10.53
C ALA A 15 -2.99 16.85 9.57
N GLU A 16 -1.89 17.60 9.72
CA GLU A 16 -1.55 18.70 8.82
C GLU A 16 -1.17 18.20 7.43
N GLU A 17 -0.43 17.09 7.33
CA GLU A 17 -0.18 16.45 6.04
C GLU A 17 -1.49 16.08 5.34
N LYS A 18 -2.43 15.46 6.07
CA LYS A 18 -3.73 15.08 5.52
C LYS A 18 -4.53 16.29 5.06
N ALA A 19 -4.53 17.36 5.85
CA ALA A 19 -5.19 18.62 5.51
C ALA A 19 -4.59 19.21 4.24
N GLU A 20 -3.27 19.18 4.10
CA GLU A 20 -2.58 19.68 2.93
C GLU A 20 -2.82 18.82 1.69
N ILE A 21 -2.80 17.49 1.81
CA ILE A 21 -3.19 16.58 0.72
C ILE A 21 -4.63 16.84 0.29
N THR A 22 -5.53 17.09 1.25
CA THR A 22 -6.93 17.45 0.95
C THR A 22 -7.00 18.75 0.16
N ARG A 23 -6.25 19.77 0.57
CA ARG A 23 -6.14 21.05 -0.14
C ARG A 23 -5.60 20.86 -1.56
N LEU A 24 -4.57 20.04 -1.74
CA LEU A 24 -3.97 19.75 -3.05
C LEU A 24 -4.91 18.98 -3.98
N CYS A 25 -5.83 18.17 -3.44
CA CYS A 25 -6.87 17.48 -4.19
C CYS A 25 -8.16 18.29 -4.36
N THR A 26 -8.23 19.52 -3.85
CA THR A 26 -9.44 20.36 -3.93
C THR A 26 -9.16 21.56 -4.79
N PHE A 27 -9.89 21.67 -5.90
CA PHE A 27 -9.74 22.76 -6.86
C PHE A 27 -11.08 23.05 -7.52
N GLU A 28 -11.37 24.32 -7.77
CA GLU A 28 -12.64 24.75 -8.37
C GLU A 28 -12.36 25.80 -9.45
N THR A 29 -13.05 25.67 -10.58
CA THR A 29 -13.12 26.64 -11.67
C THR A 29 -14.59 26.97 -11.94
N ASP A 30 -14.84 27.93 -12.82
CA ASP A 30 -16.22 28.28 -13.24
C ASP A 30 -16.99 27.09 -13.84
N THR A 31 -16.29 26.06 -14.32
CA THR A 31 -16.87 24.93 -15.07
C THR A 31 -16.76 23.60 -14.35
N ARG A 32 -15.81 23.43 -13.42
CA ARG A 32 -15.51 22.14 -12.79
C ARG A 32 -15.12 22.30 -11.33
N ARG A 33 -15.45 21.28 -10.55
CA ARG A 33 -14.99 21.14 -9.16
C ARG A 33 -14.33 19.80 -8.97
N THR A 34 -13.18 19.79 -8.32
CA THR A 34 -12.50 18.60 -7.83
C THR A 34 -12.57 18.57 -6.32
N THR A 35 -13.03 17.46 -5.75
CA THR A 35 -13.09 17.25 -4.30
C THR A 35 -12.41 15.95 -3.90
N LEU A 36 -11.82 15.92 -2.70
CA LEU A 36 -11.26 14.70 -2.15
C LEU A 36 -12.39 13.78 -1.64
N VAL A 37 -12.47 12.57 -2.20
CA VAL A 37 -13.37 11.52 -1.70
C VAL A 37 -12.71 10.76 -0.56
N LYS A 38 -11.44 10.39 -0.73
CA LYS A 38 -10.69 9.60 0.25
C LYS A 38 -9.19 9.82 0.11
N ALA A 39 -8.49 9.94 1.22
CA ALA A 39 -7.03 9.90 1.28
C ALA A 39 -6.55 8.80 2.25
N SER A 40 -5.45 8.13 1.90
CA SER A 40 -4.81 7.11 2.74
C SER A 40 -3.29 7.18 2.60
N LYS A 41 -2.58 7.12 3.73
CA LYS A 41 -1.11 7.13 3.76
C LYS A 41 -0.57 5.71 3.94
N VAL A 42 0.35 5.29 3.09
CA VAL A 42 1.09 4.02 3.22
C VAL A 42 2.58 4.32 3.19
N GLY A 43 3.26 4.14 4.32
CA GLY A 43 4.63 4.61 4.50
C GLY A 43 4.70 6.14 4.38
N SER A 44 5.50 6.63 3.43
CA SER A 44 5.64 8.07 3.13
C SER A 44 4.84 8.52 1.90
N THR A 45 3.97 7.66 1.35
CA THR A 45 3.18 7.97 0.16
C THR A 45 1.71 8.14 0.54
N TRP A 46 1.11 9.23 0.06
CA TRP A 46 -0.32 9.44 0.12
C TRP A 46 -0.97 9.01 -1.19
N TYR A 47 -2.09 8.33 -1.05
CA TYR A 47 -2.99 7.96 -2.13
C TYR A 47 -4.30 8.69 -1.93
N ALA A 48 -4.84 9.30 -2.98
CA ALA A 48 -6.09 10.03 -2.94
C ALA A 48 -7.01 9.58 -4.08
N ALA A 49 -8.31 9.48 -3.78
CA ALA A 49 -9.38 9.42 -4.77
C ALA A 49 -9.99 10.83 -4.84
N ALA A 50 -9.88 11.46 -6.01
CA ALA A 50 -10.37 12.81 -6.26
C ALA A 50 -11.49 12.77 -7.29
N LYS A 51 -12.67 13.29 -6.92
CA LYS A 51 -13.87 13.32 -7.76
C LYS A 51 -13.95 14.65 -8.48
N VAL A 52 -14.15 14.60 -9.80
CA VAL A 52 -14.35 15.73 -10.68
C VAL A 52 -15.82 15.80 -11.08
N GLU A 53 -16.44 16.95 -10.88
CA GLU A 53 -17.84 17.23 -11.18
C GLU A 53 -17.94 18.48 -12.07
N SER A 54 -18.94 18.52 -12.94
CA SER A 54 -19.29 19.73 -13.70
C SER A 54 -20.08 20.71 -12.83
N LEU A 55 -19.82 22.01 -12.97
CA LEU A 55 -20.57 23.07 -12.28
C LEU A 55 -21.49 23.86 -13.21
N ASP A 56 -21.24 23.85 -14.51
CA ASP A 56 -21.98 24.65 -15.50
C ASP A 56 -23.09 23.86 -16.22
N GLY A 57 -23.29 22.59 -15.82
CA GLY A 57 -24.28 21.69 -16.41
C GLY A 57 -23.84 21.07 -17.74
N THR A 58 -22.62 21.36 -18.22
CA THR A 58 -22.06 20.69 -19.38
C THR A 58 -21.62 19.28 -18.99
N SER A 59 -21.96 18.28 -19.81
CA SER A 59 -21.47 16.91 -19.61
C SER A 59 -19.95 16.88 -19.60
N LEU A 60 -19.37 16.23 -18.59
CA LEU A 60 -17.94 16.00 -18.57
C LEU A 60 -17.56 15.07 -19.72
N GLU A 61 -16.53 15.43 -20.45
CA GLU A 61 -15.82 14.52 -21.34
C GLU A 61 -14.38 14.41 -20.87
N ASP A 62 -13.92 13.17 -20.69
CA ASP A 62 -12.54 12.87 -20.33
C ASP A 62 -11.97 11.80 -21.27
N ARG A 63 -10.66 11.87 -21.56
CA ARG A 63 -10.00 10.93 -22.49
C ARG A 63 -9.59 9.62 -21.82
N THR A 64 -9.50 9.60 -20.50
CA THR A 64 -8.98 8.49 -19.70
C THR A 64 -10.09 7.79 -18.93
N TYR A 65 -10.98 8.56 -18.32
CA TYR A 65 -12.00 8.04 -17.41
C TYR A 65 -13.37 7.91 -18.09
N MET A 66 -14.09 6.84 -17.74
CA MET A 66 -15.53 6.75 -17.97
C MET A 66 -16.24 7.72 -17.02
N ILE A 67 -17.31 8.33 -17.50
CA ILE A 67 -18.17 9.19 -16.68
C ILE A 67 -19.19 8.31 -15.99
N ASP A 68 -19.30 8.46 -14.68
CA ASP A 68 -20.26 7.75 -13.85
C ASP A 68 -21.68 8.28 -14.08
N ASP A 69 -22.69 7.54 -13.61
CA ASP A 69 -24.12 7.87 -13.82
C ASP A 69 -24.53 9.25 -13.27
N ASP A 70 -23.79 9.76 -12.28
CA ASP A 70 -24.01 11.09 -11.69
C ASP A 70 -23.33 12.23 -12.49
N GLY A 71 -22.77 11.93 -13.65
CA GLY A 71 -22.10 12.89 -14.52
C GLY A 71 -20.69 13.29 -14.05
N SER A 72 -20.13 12.56 -13.08
CA SER A 72 -18.80 12.81 -12.53
C SER A 72 -17.78 11.74 -12.94
N PHE A 73 -16.52 11.91 -12.57
CA PHE A 73 -15.57 10.80 -12.52
C PHE A 73 -14.59 10.97 -11.37
N THR A 74 -14.04 9.88 -10.86
CA THR A 74 -13.10 9.83 -9.75
C THR A 74 -11.79 9.18 -10.20
N PHE A 75 -10.68 9.88 -10.00
CA PHE A 75 -9.35 9.40 -10.39
C PHE A 75 -8.41 9.24 -9.19
N GLY A 76 -7.40 8.39 -9.37
CA GLY A 76 -6.33 8.19 -8.41
C GLY A 76 -5.23 9.26 -8.52
N ALA A 77 -4.90 9.89 -7.40
CA ALA A 77 -3.73 10.76 -7.24
C ALA A 77 -2.75 10.17 -6.23
N VAL A 78 -1.46 10.30 -6.51
CA VAL A 78 -0.35 9.80 -5.69
C VAL A 78 0.57 10.95 -5.32
N PHE A 79 0.87 11.06 -4.03
CA PHE A 79 1.79 12.07 -3.52
C PHE A 79 2.91 11.38 -2.76
N LEU A 80 4.13 11.47 -3.29
CA LEU A 80 5.32 11.11 -2.55
C LEU A 80 5.59 12.24 -1.57
N THR A 81 5.77 11.93 -0.29
CA THR A 81 6.09 12.95 0.74
C THR A 81 7.43 12.65 1.39
N ARG A 82 8.13 13.70 1.80
CA ARG A 82 9.38 13.60 2.55
C ARG A 82 9.58 14.85 3.41
N TYR A 83 10.38 14.70 4.46
CA TYR A 83 10.89 15.81 5.24
C TYR A 83 12.37 15.97 4.93
N ASP A 84 12.79 17.20 4.66
CA ASP A 84 14.19 17.57 4.44
C ASP A 84 14.48 18.89 5.16
N ASP A 85 15.51 18.94 6.00
CA ASP A 85 15.84 20.06 6.89
C ASP A 85 14.61 20.68 7.62
N GLY A 86 13.75 19.81 8.15
CA GLY A 86 12.51 20.21 8.84
C GLY A 86 11.42 20.79 7.93
N CYS A 87 11.64 20.85 6.62
CA CYS A 87 10.68 21.30 5.62
C CYS A 87 9.95 20.09 5.04
N TRP A 88 8.63 20.15 5.01
CA TRP A 88 7.82 19.13 4.35
C TRP A 88 7.78 19.39 2.84
N GLY A 89 7.93 18.33 2.05
CA GLY A 89 7.82 18.40 0.61
C GLY A 89 7.06 17.24 0.00
N TYR A 90 6.51 17.50 -1.18
CA TYR A 90 5.76 16.51 -1.95
C TYR A 90 6.14 16.51 -3.44
N LYS A 91 5.82 15.39 -4.08
CA LYS A 91 5.79 15.25 -5.54
C LYS A 91 4.54 14.49 -5.90
N ASP A 92 3.67 15.12 -6.68
CA ASP A 92 2.37 14.58 -7.09
C ASP A 92 2.40 14.01 -8.51
N MET A 93 1.44 13.11 -8.75
CA MET A 93 1.19 12.47 -10.03
C MET A 93 -0.18 11.79 -10.02
N GLY A 94 -0.90 11.85 -11.14
CA GLY A 94 -2.11 11.05 -11.35
C GLY A 94 -1.77 9.61 -11.73
N GLU A 95 -2.73 8.70 -11.56
CA GLU A 95 -2.59 7.29 -11.95
C GLU A 95 -2.30 7.11 -13.44
N SER A 96 -2.77 8.02 -14.30
CA SER A 96 -2.51 8.04 -15.74
C SER A 96 -1.03 8.25 -16.10
N ALA A 97 -0.21 8.74 -15.17
CA ALA A 97 1.25 8.83 -15.33
C ALA A 97 1.98 7.51 -15.03
N GLY A 98 1.26 6.46 -14.59
CA GLY A 98 1.81 5.16 -14.22
C GLY A 98 2.81 5.17 -13.07
N PRO A 99 2.47 5.70 -11.87
CA PRO A 99 3.41 5.82 -10.76
C PRO A 99 4.10 4.49 -10.37
N CYS A 100 5.35 4.54 -9.94
CA CYS A 100 6.03 3.35 -9.41
C CYS A 100 5.45 2.93 -8.05
N GLU A 101 5.01 3.88 -7.24
CA GLU A 101 4.37 3.64 -5.96
C GLU A 101 2.94 3.11 -6.13
N SER A 102 2.82 1.80 -6.21
CA SER A 102 1.56 1.08 -6.43
C SER A 102 1.11 0.29 -5.20
N ARG A 103 0.86 0.99 -4.09
CA ARG A 103 0.42 0.39 -2.81
C ARG A 103 -0.90 1.00 -2.32
N ALA A 104 -1.69 1.58 -3.22
CA ALA A 104 -2.97 2.16 -2.88
C ALA A 104 -3.91 1.11 -2.25
N PRO A 105 -4.60 1.41 -1.13
CA PRO A 105 -5.53 0.47 -0.53
C PRO A 105 -6.67 0.09 -1.47
N LEU A 106 -7.14 -1.16 -1.42
CA LEU A 106 -8.29 -1.63 -2.23
C LEU A 106 -9.55 -0.78 -2.00
N SER A 107 -9.79 -0.35 -0.76
CA SER A 107 -10.91 0.53 -0.42
C SER A 107 -10.83 1.95 -0.99
N LEU A 108 -9.68 2.34 -1.57
CA LEU A 108 -9.52 3.56 -2.35
C LEU A 108 -9.71 3.25 -3.84
N LEU A 109 -9.08 2.17 -4.34
CA LEU A 109 -9.23 1.74 -5.74
C LEU A 109 -10.69 1.48 -6.14
N ASN A 110 -11.51 0.96 -5.22
CA ASN A 110 -12.92 0.68 -5.45
C ASN A 110 -13.79 1.95 -5.54
N LEU A 111 -13.24 3.14 -5.28
CA LEU A 111 -13.93 4.43 -5.44
C LEU A 111 -13.61 5.10 -6.77
N LEU A 112 -12.67 4.56 -7.55
CA LEU A 112 -12.22 5.17 -8.79
C LEU A 112 -13.13 4.74 -9.94
N SER A 113 -13.48 5.68 -10.82
CA SER A 113 -14.30 5.39 -12.00
C SER A 113 -13.55 4.50 -12.98
N GLU A 114 -14.31 3.77 -13.79
CA GLU A 114 -13.75 2.86 -14.80
C GLU A 114 -12.89 3.60 -15.83
N LEU A 115 -11.94 2.88 -16.41
CA LEU A 115 -11.02 3.44 -17.41
C LEU A 115 -11.49 3.07 -18.81
N LYS A 116 -11.33 4.00 -19.76
CA LYS A 116 -11.67 3.78 -21.17
C LYS A 116 -10.75 2.80 -21.86
N ASP A 117 -9.47 2.86 -21.51
CA ASP A 117 -8.40 2.09 -22.15
C ASP A 117 -7.81 1.04 -21.18
N PRO A 118 -8.01 -0.26 -21.42
CA PRO A 118 -7.47 -1.33 -20.58
C PRO A 118 -5.94 -1.45 -20.67
N ASP A 119 -5.30 -0.91 -21.70
CA ASP A 119 -3.84 -0.94 -21.87
C ASP A 119 -3.16 0.33 -21.33
N SER A 120 -3.93 1.22 -20.72
CA SER A 120 -3.43 2.48 -20.16
C SER A 120 -2.52 2.28 -18.95
N TYR A 121 -1.63 3.25 -18.71
CA TYR A 121 -0.79 3.29 -17.52
C TYR A 121 -1.59 3.32 -16.21
N ALA A 122 -2.78 3.92 -16.21
CA ALA A 122 -3.68 3.92 -15.07
C ALA A 122 -4.16 2.50 -14.75
N HIS A 123 -4.58 1.75 -15.76
CA HIS A 123 -5.02 0.36 -15.58
C HIS A 123 -3.87 -0.50 -15.03
N ALA A 124 -2.67 -0.39 -15.63
CA ALA A 124 -1.48 -1.07 -15.15
C ALA A 124 -1.12 -0.69 -13.70
N TRP A 125 -1.26 0.58 -13.31
CA TRP A 125 -1.01 1.02 -11.93
C TRP A 125 -2.03 0.44 -10.95
N ARG A 126 -3.33 0.46 -11.29
CA ARG A 126 -4.39 -0.14 -10.46
C ARG A 126 -4.16 -1.64 -10.27
N GLN A 127 -3.78 -2.35 -11.33
CA GLN A 127 -3.46 -3.78 -11.24
C GLN A 127 -2.29 -4.04 -10.29
N ARG A 128 -1.18 -3.30 -10.41
CA ARG A 128 -0.05 -3.45 -9.48
C ARG A 128 -0.43 -3.17 -8.02
N CYS A 129 -1.37 -2.25 -7.78
CA CYS A 129 -1.90 -2.03 -6.43
C CYS A 129 -2.71 -3.22 -5.92
N ARG A 130 -3.52 -3.85 -6.78
CA ARG A 130 -4.26 -5.08 -6.44
C ARG A 130 -3.32 -6.25 -6.18
N ASP A 131 -2.31 -6.43 -7.02
CA ASP A 131 -1.28 -7.47 -6.84
C ASP A 131 -0.56 -7.30 -5.50
N TRP A 132 -0.17 -6.07 -5.16
CA TRP A 132 0.46 -5.77 -3.86
C TRP A 132 -0.44 -6.11 -2.67
N ALA A 133 -1.75 -5.84 -2.79
CA ALA A 133 -2.73 -6.15 -1.77
C ALA A 133 -2.95 -7.67 -1.64
N ALA A 134 -2.85 -8.42 -2.74
CA ALA A 134 -3.02 -9.87 -2.78
C ALA A 134 -1.84 -10.65 -2.18
N ILE A 135 -0.68 -10.01 -2.01
CA ILE A 135 0.48 -10.65 -1.36
C ILE A 135 0.09 -11.10 0.07
N PRO A 136 0.24 -12.40 0.40
CA PRO A 136 -0.16 -12.94 1.70
C PRO A 136 0.55 -12.26 2.87
N ALA A 137 -0.18 -12.17 3.98
CA ALA A 137 0.40 -11.87 5.29
C ALA A 137 0.58 -13.19 6.05
N TYR A 138 1.76 -13.39 6.62
CA TYR A 138 2.10 -14.58 7.38
C TYR A 138 2.23 -14.25 8.86
N ALA A 139 1.79 -15.17 9.71
CA ALA A 139 1.95 -15.10 11.15
C ALA A 139 3.35 -15.57 11.55
N GLU A 140 3.74 -15.26 12.77
CA GLU A 140 4.94 -15.84 13.37
C GLU A 140 4.80 -17.37 13.47
N GLY A 141 5.87 -18.10 13.12
CA GLY A 141 5.88 -19.57 13.05
C GLY A 141 5.42 -20.14 11.71
N ASP A 142 4.87 -19.33 10.80
CA ASP A 142 4.49 -19.81 9.46
C ASP A 142 5.73 -20.17 8.65
N LYS A 143 5.80 -21.41 8.17
CA LYS A 143 6.82 -21.89 7.24
C LYS A 143 6.36 -21.66 5.81
N ILE A 144 7.15 -20.93 5.05
CA ILE A 144 6.78 -20.32 3.77
C ILE A 144 7.75 -20.79 2.69
N LYS A 145 7.22 -21.18 1.53
CA LYS A 145 7.98 -21.36 0.30
C LYS A 145 7.82 -20.14 -0.59
N LEU A 146 8.91 -19.44 -0.88
CA LEU A 146 8.94 -18.35 -1.83
C LEU A 146 8.71 -18.90 -3.25
N ALA A 147 8.05 -18.11 -4.11
CA ALA A 147 7.76 -18.50 -5.49
C ALA A 147 9.05 -18.84 -6.26
N SER A 148 10.09 -18.04 -6.05
CA SER A 148 11.43 -18.23 -6.60
C SER A 148 12.48 -18.01 -5.51
N PRO A 149 13.67 -18.65 -5.60
CA PRO A 149 14.78 -18.34 -4.71
C PRO A 149 15.15 -16.85 -4.75
N VAL A 150 15.35 -16.26 -3.58
CA VAL A 150 15.76 -14.86 -3.42
C VAL A 150 17.26 -14.80 -3.13
N THR A 151 18.00 -14.03 -3.93
CA THR A 151 19.42 -13.76 -3.70
C THR A 151 19.59 -12.72 -2.59
N LEU A 152 20.41 -13.06 -1.60
CA LEU A 152 20.75 -12.22 -0.46
C LEU A 152 21.98 -11.36 -0.75
N SER A 153 22.24 -10.37 0.11
CA SER A 153 23.35 -9.44 -0.04
C SER A 153 24.74 -10.10 0.02
N ASP A 154 24.83 -11.27 0.64
CA ASP A 154 26.06 -12.08 0.73
C ASP A 154 26.22 -13.06 -0.46
N GLY A 155 25.30 -13.02 -1.43
CA GLY A 155 25.30 -13.91 -2.59
C GLY A 155 24.64 -15.27 -2.36
N SER A 156 24.28 -15.62 -1.12
CA SER A 156 23.51 -16.83 -0.84
C SER A 156 22.07 -16.71 -1.35
N THR A 157 21.39 -17.83 -1.50
CA THR A 157 19.96 -17.85 -1.87
C THR A 157 19.13 -18.44 -0.75
N CYS A 158 17.88 -18.00 -0.65
CA CYS A 158 16.89 -18.64 0.21
C CYS A 158 15.57 -18.83 -0.53
N GLN A 159 14.94 -19.98 -0.34
CA GLN A 159 13.61 -20.25 -0.91
C GLN A 159 12.59 -20.65 0.17
N ILE A 160 13.04 -21.34 1.22
CA ILE A 160 12.17 -21.74 2.32
C ILE A 160 12.57 -20.96 3.56
N VAL A 161 11.58 -20.28 4.13
CA VAL A 161 11.79 -19.43 5.30
C VAL A 161 10.65 -19.58 6.31
N THR A 162 10.97 -19.39 7.58
CA THR A 162 9.96 -19.33 8.65
C THR A 162 9.81 -17.90 9.14
N ALA A 163 8.58 -17.41 9.15
CA ALA A 163 8.26 -16.08 9.64
C ALA A 163 8.56 -15.97 11.15
N THR A 164 9.36 -14.98 11.53
CA THR A 164 9.76 -14.76 12.91
C THR A 164 9.96 -13.27 13.16
N HIS A 165 10.54 -12.93 14.30
CA HIS A 165 10.80 -11.55 14.66
C HIS A 165 12.00 -11.44 15.59
N TYR A 166 12.55 -10.24 15.63
CA TYR A 166 13.51 -9.85 16.66
C TYR A 166 13.05 -8.57 17.33
N ARG A 167 13.51 -8.37 18.57
CA ARG A 167 13.28 -7.11 19.29
C ARG A 167 14.47 -6.19 19.09
N ARG A 168 14.19 -4.93 18.76
CA ARG A 168 15.16 -3.83 18.81
C ARG A 168 14.63 -2.77 19.77
N GLY A 169 15.14 -2.78 21.01
CA GLY A 169 14.55 -2.03 22.10
C GLY A 169 13.11 -2.47 22.36
N ARG A 170 12.17 -1.51 22.39
CA ARG A 170 10.74 -1.79 22.57
C ARG A 170 10.02 -2.26 21.29
N GLN A 171 10.68 -2.23 20.13
CA GLN A 171 10.04 -2.52 18.84
C GLN A 171 10.22 -3.98 18.43
N LYS A 172 9.10 -4.65 18.13
CA LYS A 172 9.05 -5.96 17.46
C LYS A 172 9.24 -5.75 15.95
N ARG A 173 10.26 -6.37 15.36
CA ARG A 173 10.59 -6.25 13.93
C ARG A 173 10.46 -7.62 13.27
N SER A 174 9.61 -7.71 12.27
CA SER A 174 9.45 -8.94 11.47
C SER A 174 10.73 -9.27 10.72
N CYS A 175 11.09 -10.53 10.72
CA CYS A 175 12.16 -11.11 9.93
C CYS A 175 11.81 -12.56 9.58
N TYR A 176 12.71 -13.23 8.89
CA TYR A 176 12.51 -14.59 8.42
C TYR A 176 13.74 -15.40 8.78
N ARG A 177 13.55 -16.62 9.28
CA ARG A 177 14.63 -17.59 9.48
C ARG A 177 14.74 -18.43 8.23
N ILE A 178 15.94 -18.52 7.65
CA ILE A 178 16.22 -19.40 6.52
C ILE A 178 16.28 -20.83 7.02
N GLU A 179 15.53 -21.75 6.43
CA GLU A 179 15.49 -23.13 6.90
C GLU A 179 16.83 -23.86 6.72
N GLU A 180 17.53 -23.61 5.62
CA GLU A 180 18.79 -24.30 5.28
C GLU A 180 19.96 -23.91 6.19
N THR A 181 20.03 -22.64 6.60
CA THR A 181 21.18 -22.10 7.33
C THR A 181 20.86 -21.69 8.76
N GLY A 182 19.58 -21.55 9.12
CA GLY A 182 19.14 -21.00 10.40
C GLY A 182 19.34 -19.48 10.54
N SER A 183 19.93 -18.83 9.53
CA SER A 183 20.22 -17.39 9.55
C SER A 183 18.95 -16.54 9.48
N LEU A 184 19.01 -15.35 10.09
CA LEU A 184 17.91 -14.39 10.05
C LEU A 184 18.08 -13.40 8.88
N VAL A 185 17.02 -13.22 8.10
CA VAL A 185 16.98 -12.31 6.96
C VAL A 185 15.75 -11.41 7.02
N ARG A 186 15.83 -10.23 6.40
CA ARG A 186 14.67 -9.38 6.13
C ARG A 186 14.31 -9.49 4.67
N LEU A 187 13.08 -9.92 4.40
CA LEU A 187 12.52 -9.94 3.06
C LEU A 187 11.55 -8.77 2.90
N SER A 188 11.55 -8.19 1.71
CA SER A 188 10.52 -7.21 1.35
C SER A 188 9.18 -7.93 1.20
N LYS A 189 8.05 -7.23 1.40
CA LYS A 189 6.74 -7.82 1.11
C LYS A 189 6.64 -8.27 -0.36
N ALA A 190 7.26 -7.57 -1.31
CA ALA A 190 7.28 -7.98 -2.72
C ALA A 190 7.91 -9.36 -2.93
N SER A 191 8.89 -9.74 -2.12
CA SER A 191 9.55 -11.06 -2.19
C SER A 191 8.61 -12.22 -1.82
N LEU A 192 7.47 -11.93 -1.19
CA LEU A 192 6.42 -12.90 -0.85
C LEU A 192 5.33 -13.00 -1.93
N ALA A 193 5.47 -12.28 -3.04
CA ALA A 193 4.52 -12.42 -4.14
C ALA A 193 4.52 -13.86 -4.67
N GLY A 194 3.34 -14.49 -4.72
CA GLY A 194 3.17 -15.88 -5.14
C GLY A 194 3.73 -16.94 -4.18
N SER A 195 4.17 -16.56 -2.97
CA SER A 195 4.65 -17.55 -1.99
C SER A 195 3.50 -18.40 -1.45
N THR A 196 3.84 -19.62 -1.04
CA THR A 196 2.88 -20.58 -0.48
C THR A 196 3.23 -20.91 0.96
N LEU A 197 2.20 -21.14 1.77
CA LEU A 197 2.36 -21.63 3.13
C LEU A 197 2.61 -23.14 3.08
N ILE A 198 3.72 -23.60 3.65
CA ILE A 198 4.03 -25.03 3.79
C ILE A 198 3.31 -25.57 5.03
N SER A 199 3.47 -24.91 6.17
CA SER A 199 2.88 -25.31 7.44
C SER A 199 2.69 -24.10 8.35
N ARG A 200 1.66 -24.13 9.19
CA ARG A 200 1.55 -23.24 10.34
C ARG A 200 2.10 -23.98 11.54
N GLU A 201 3.03 -23.38 12.26
CA GLU A 201 3.31 -23.81 13.61
C GLU A 201 2.07 -23.43 14.44
N ILE A 202 1.19 -24.40 14.70
CA ILE A 202 0.16 -24.25 15.71
C ILE A 202 0.95 -24.10 17.01
N ALA A 203 0.92 -22.92 17.62
CA ALA A 203 1.54 -22.70 18.91
C ALA A 203 1.15 -23.88 19.83
N GLU A 204 2.15 -24.68 20.23
CA GLU A 204 1.99 -25.91 21.04
C GLU A 204 1.26 -25.69 22.38
N GLY A 205 0.92 -24.44 22.73
CA GLY A 205 0.05 -24.13 23.86
C GLY A 205 -1.35 -24.77 23.78
N SER A 206 -1.84 -25.13 22.58
CA SER A 206 -3.17 -25.76 22.46
C SER A 206 -3.18 -27.26 22.77
N ALA A 207 -2.09 -27.98 22.49
CA ALA A 207 -2.02 -29.43 22.74
C ALA A 207 -1.87 -29.72 24.24
N VAL A 208 -1.00 -28.96 24.92
CA VAL A 208 -0.79 -29.11 26.37
C VAL A 208 -2.03 -28.69 27.18
N LEU A 209 -2.74 -27.64 26.75
CA LEU A 209 -4.01 -27.26 27.37
C LEU A 209 -5.11 -28.30 27.12
N ALA A 210 -5.18 -28.87 25.90
CA ALA A 210 -6.14 -29.93 25.59
C ALA A 210 -5.88 -31.20 26.42
N GLU A 211 -4.62 -31.59 26.63
CA GLU A 211 -4.25 -32.70 27.52
C GLU A 211 -4.58 -32.39 28.99
N PHE A 212 -4.34 -31.16 29.46
CA PHE A 212 -4.67 -30.77 30.82
C PHE A 212 -6.18 -30.82 31.11
N PHE A 213 -7.02 -30.39 30.17
CA PHE A 213 -8.49 -30.48 30.33
C PHE A 213 -9.03 -31.90 30.13
N ALA A 214 -8.38 -32.74 29.33
CA ALA A 214 -8.76 -34.15 29.18
C ALA A 214 -8.48 -34.98 30.45
N GLN A 215 -7.54 -34.56 31.29
CA GLN A 215 -7.19 -35.21 32.56
C GLN A 215 -8.05 -34.76 33.75
N GLN A 216 -8.99 -33.82 33.56
CA GLN A 216 -9.83 -33.27 34.64
C GLN A 216 -11.30 -33.69 34.61
N VAL A 217 -11.67 -34.73 33.85
CA VAL A 217 -13.03 -35.27 33.90
C VAL A 217 -13.12 -36.30 35.06
N PRO A 218 -14.00 -36.11 36.06
CA PRO A 218 -14.22 -37.07 37.14
C PRO A 218 -14.96 -38.33 36.68
#